data_AF-A0AAX2IZG2-F1
#
_entry.id   AF-A0AAX2IZG2-F1
#
_cell.length_a   1.000
_cell.length_b   1.000
_cell.length_c   1.000
_cell.angle_alpha   90.00
_cell.angle_beta   90.00
_cell.angle_gamma   90.00
#
_symmetry.space_group_name_H-M   'P 1'
#
loop_
_entity.id
_entity.type
_entity.pdbx_description
1 polymer ?
#
loop_
_entity_poly.entity_id
_entity_poly.type
_entity_poly.pdbx_seq_one_letter_code
_entity_poly.pdbx_strand_id
1 'polypeptide(L)'
;MSRLIKKKTLFSIVYLLRHLIALLVMLVGIYLIKTVTVKLYISSDYSTLPLLSVCSVLWLSNEFFLRFILVVNFIIKPLFLYFGILFWFYYLNKKYH
;
A
#
# COMPACT_ATOMS: atom_id res chain seq x y z
N MET A 1 -1.21 -30.68 26.35
CA MET A 1 -0.47 -29.40 26.27
C MET A 1 0.14 -29.12 24.88
N SER A 2 0.86 -30.04 24.22
CA SER A 2 1.64 -29.73 22.98
C SER A 2 0.82 -29.38 21.72
N ARG A 3 -0.40 -29.93 21.55
CA ARG A 3 -1.29 -29.61 20.41
C ARG A 3 -1.82 -28.17 20.41
N LEU A 4 -2.07 -27.59 21.59
CA LEU A 4 -2.54 -26.21 21.75
C LEU A 4 -1.45 -25.20 21.34
N ILE A 5 -0.20 -25.49 21.69
CA ILE A 5 0.96 -24.67 21.33
C ILE A 5 1.14 -24.68 19.80
N LYS A 6 1.12 -25.85 19.15
CA LYS A 6 1.20 -25.94 17.67
C LYS A 6 0.09 -25.16 16.96
N LYS A 7 -1.16 -25.22 17.44
CA LYS A 7 -2.26 -24.43 16.88
C LYS A 7 -2.00 -22.93 17.02
N LYS A 8 -1.59 -22.46 18.21
CA LYS A 8 -1.30 -21.04 18.46
C LYS A 8 -0.18 -20.50 17.54
N THR A 9 0.85 -21.30 17.28
CA THR A 9 1.94 -20.94 16.36
C THR A 9 1.48 -20.86 14.92
N LEU A 10 0.65 -21.80 14.45
CA LEU A 10 0.10 -21.78 13.09
C LEU A 10 -0.82 -20.57 12.85
N PHE A 11 -1.68 -20.22 13.82
CA PHE A 11 -2.50 -19.00 13.74
C PHE A 11 -1.64 -17.74 13.67
N SER A 12 -0.54 -17.68 14.42
CA SER A 12 0.40 -16.56 14.38
C SER A 12 1.09 -16.43 13.02
N ILE A 13 1.52 -17.55 12.43
CA ILE A 13 2.16 -17.56 11.10
C ILE A 13 1.18 -17.11 10.01
N VAL A 14 -0.06 -17.61 10.02
CA VAL A 14 -1.08 -17.20 9.04
C VAL A 14 -1.42 -15.72 9.18
N TYR A 15 -1.48 -15.21 10.42
CA TYR A 15 -1.69 -13.78 10.67
C TYR A 15 -0.55 -12.94 10.11
N LEU A 16 0.70 -13.32 10.38
CA LEU A 16 1.88 -12.66 9.84
C LEU A 16 1.89 -12.68 8.30
N LEU A 17 1.55 -13.82 7.69
CA LEU A 17 1.50 -13.97 6.24
C LEU A 17 0.47 -13.04 5.59
N ARG A 18 -0.69 -12.82 6.24
CA ARG A 18 -1.72 -11.88 5.76
C ARG A 18 -1.21 -10.45 5.73
N HIS A 19 -0.51 -10.04 6.78
CA HIS A 19 0.14 -8.72 6.82
C HIS A 19 1.25 -8.59 5.78
N LEU A 20 2.04 -9.64 5.57
CA LEU A 20 3.07 -9.65 4.52
C LEU A 20 2.47 -9.48 3.13
N ILE A 21 1.39 -10.19 2.82
CA ILE A 21 0.67 -10.05 1.53
C ILE A 21 0.09 -8.64 1.39
N ALA A 22 -0.55 -8.11 2.45
CA ALA A 22 -1.09 -6.76 2.42
C ALA A 22 0.01 -5.70 2.20
N LEU A 23 1.18 -5.87 2.81
CA LEU A 23 2.35 -5.02 2.60
C LEU A 23 2.88 -5.10 1.17
N LEU A 24 3.03 -6.31 0.62
CA LEU A 24 3.51 -6.50 -0.76
C LEU A 24 2.57 -5.83 -1.77
N VAL A 25 1.26 -6.01 -1.63
CA VAL A 25 0.30 -5.38 -2.53
C VAL A 25 0.26 -3.86 -2.33
N MET A 26 0.40 -3.37 -1.10
CA MET A 26 0.55 -1.93 -0.83
C MET A 26 1.78 -1.37 -1.56
N LEU A 27 2.93 -2.06 -1.51
CA LEU A 27 4.15 -1.64 -2.21
C LEU A 27 3.97 -1.63 -3.73
N VAL A 28 3.35 -2.66 -4.30
CA VAL A 28 3.01 -2.70 -5.74
C VAL A 28 2.05 -1.57 -6.11
N GLY A 29 1.05 -1.32 -5.26
CA GLY A 29 0.11 -0.20 -5.42
C GLY A 29 0.82 1.14 -5.42
N ILE A 30 1.73 1.38 -4.47
CA ILE A 30 2.56 2.59 -4.41
C ILE A 30 3.39 2.75 -5.69
N TYR A 31 4.00 1.67 -6.20
CA TYR A 31 4.77 1.69 -7.44
C TYR A 31 3.90 2.08 -8.65
N LEU A 32 2.72 1.49 -8.79
CA LEU A 32 1.78 1.83 -9.86
C LEU A 32 1.32 3.28 -9.77
N ILE A 33 0.98 3.74 -8.56
CA ILE A 33 0.57 5.11 -8.30
C ILE A 33 1.69 6.09 -8.67
N LYS A 34 2.94 5.78 -8.31
CA LYS A 34 4.11 6.57 -8.73
C LYS A 34 4.17 6.67 -10.26
N THR A 35 4.15 5.53 -10.94
CA THR A 35 4.27 5.49 -12.41
C THR A 35 3.17 6.30 -13.10
N VAL A 36 1.93 6.17 -12.65
CA VAL A 36 0.80 6.93 -13.18
C VAL A 36 0.93 8.43 -12.86
N THR A 37 1.35 8.77 -11.63
CA THR A 37 1.48 10.18 -11.21
C THR A 37 2.59 10.87 -11.99
N VAL A 38 3.73 10.22 -12.18
CA VAL A 38 4.79 10.74 -13.04
C VAL A 38 4.25 10.94 -14.45
N LYS A 39 3.61 9.93 -15.05
CA LYS A 39 3.13 10.01 -16.44
C LYS A 39 2.10 11.13 -16.67
N LEU A 40 1.25 11.41 -15.69
CA LEU A 40 0.16 12.38 -15.82
C LEU A 40 0.54 13.81 -15.42
N TYR A 41 1.40 13.97 -14.40
CA TYR A 41 1.63 15.27 -13.76
C TYR A 41 3.08 15.76 -13.84
N ILE A 42 4.01 14.92 -14.31
CA ILE A 42 5.43 15.26 -14.37
C ILE A 42 5.95 14.96 -15.79
N SER A 43 6.73 15.87 -16.36
CA SER A 43 7.37 15.65 -17.66
C SER A 43 8.22 14.37 -17.67
N SER A 44 8.28 13.69 -18.82
CA SER A 44 8.94 12.38 -19.01
C SER A 44 10.38 12.29 -18.52
N ASP A 45 11.07 13.43 -18.44
CA ASP A 45 12.47 13.54 -18.01
C ASP A 45 12.69 13.16 -16.54
N TYR A 46 11.62 13.17 -15.73
CA TYR A 46 11.66 12.85 -14.31
C TYR A 46 11.23 11.40 -14.00
N SER A 47 11.09 10.56 -15.03
CA SER A 47 10.63 9.17 -14.90
C SER A 47 11.51 8.28 -14.01
N THR A 48 12.80 8.61 -13.91
CA THR A 48 13.78 7.90 -13.08
C THR A 48 13.85 8.39 -11.64
N LEU A 49 13.10 9.44 -11.28
CA LEU A 49 13.17 10.00 -9.92
C LEU A 49 12.73 8.97 -8.87
N PRO A 50 13.42 8.89 -7.72
CA PRO A 50 12.97 8.05 -6.62
C PRO A 50 11.65 8.60 -6.05
N LEU A 51 10.87 7.72 -5.40
CA LEU A 51 9.52 8.04 -4.92
C LEU A 51 9.51 9.27 -4.00
N LEU A 52 10.53 9.40 -3.16
CA LEU A 52 10.66 10.52 -2.22
C LEU A 52 10.91 11.86 -2.94
N SER A 53 11.69 11.83 -4.03
CA SER A 53 11.87 13.01 -4.89
C SER A 53 10.59 13.39 -5.63
N VAL A 54 9.81 12.41 -6.11
CA VAL A 54 8.49 12.67 -6.73
C VAL A 54 7.55 13.34 -5.73
N CYS A 55 7.49 12.83 -4.49
CA CYS A 55 6.70 13.45 -3.43
C CYS A 55 7.19 14.87 -3.10
N SER A 56 8.51 15.08 -3.03
CA SER A 56 9.09 16.41 -2.78
C SER A 56 8.73 17.41 -3.87
N VAL A 57 8.84 17.03 -5.16
CA VAL A 57 8.48 17.88 -6.30
C VAL A 57 7.00 18.26 -6.25
N LEU A 58 6.12 17.29 -6.02
CA LEU A 58 4.68 17.54 -5.89
C LEU A 58 4.34 18.41 -4.68
N TRP A 59 5.05 18.24 -3.56
CA TRP A 59 4.83 19.03 -2.35
C TRP A 59 5.33 20.48 -2.48
N LEU A 60 6.51 20.67 -3.07
CA LEU A 60 7.12 21.98 -3.30
C LEU A 60 6.47 22.74 -4.44
N SER A 61 5.66 22.07 -5.27
CA SER A 61 4.82 22.77 -6.23
C SER A 61 3.92 23.79 -5.52
N ASN A 62 3.74 24.95 -6.16
CA ASN A 62 2.91 26.03 -5.62
C ASN A 62 1.40 25.77 -5.84
N GLU A 63 1.06 24.66 -6.49
CA GLU A 63 -0.31 24.29 -6.82
C GLU A 63 -0.92 23.44 -5.71
N PHE A 64 -1.98 23.96 -5.08
CA PHE A 64 -2.75 23.23 -4.06
C PHE A 64 -3.29 21.89 -4.59
N PHE A 65 -3.65 21.83 -5.87
CA PHE A 65 -4.15 20.63 -6.53
C PHE A 65 -3.14 19.48 -6.51
N LEU A 66 -1.86 19.75 -6.79
CA LEU A 66 -0.80 18.74 -6.79
C LEU A 66 -0.50 18.21 -5.37
N ARG A 67 -0.56 19.09 -4.36
CA ARG A 67 -0.45 18.68 -2.94
C ARG A 67 -1.62 17.81 -2.51
N PHE A 68 -2.83 18.14 -2.94
CA PHE A 68 -4.02 17.32 -2.68
C PHE A 68 -3.91 15.94 -3.34
N ILE A 69 -3.48 15.90 -4.61
CA ILE A 69 -3.21 14.63 -5.31
C ILE A 69 -2.17 13.82 -4.56
N LEU A 70 -1.08 14.43 -4.08
CA LEU A 70 -0.06 13.72 -3.31
C LEU A 70 -0.66 13.01 -2.09
N VAL A 71 -1.46 13.71 -1.29
CA VAL A 71 -2.08 13.14 -0.08
C VAL A 71 -3.04 12.00 -0.45
N VAL A 72 -3.93 12.23 -1.42
CA VAL A 72 -4.90 11.21 -1.82
C VAL A 72 -4.19 9.99 -2.43
N ASN A 73 -3.22 10.20 -3.31
CA ASN A 73 -2.57 9.13 -4.03
C ASN A 73 -1.51 8.39 -3.21
N PHE A 74 -0.66 9.07 -2.45
CA PHE A 74 0.44 8.42 -1.74
C PHE A 74 0.16 8.10 -0.27
N ILE A 75 -0.93 8.64 0.30
CA ILE A 75 -1.33 8.34 1.69
C ILE A 75 -2.63 7.55 1.69
N ILE A 76 -3.72 8.10 1.14
CA ILE A 76 -5.05 7.49 1.27
C ILE A 76 -5.14 6.18 0.48
N LYS A 77 -4.70 6.14 -0.78
CA LYS A 77 -4.79 4.92 -1.62
C LYS A 77 -3.96 3.74 -1.08
N PRO A 78 -2.69 3.89 -0.66
CA PRO A 78 -1.92 2.78 -0.10
C PRO A 78 -2.51 2.25 1.20
N LEU A 79 -2.98 3.15 2.08
CA LEU A 79 -3.69 2.74 3.29
C LEU A 79 -4.97 1.98 2.94
N PHE A 80 -5.75 2.47 1.99
CA PHE A 80 -6.95 1.79 1.53
C PHE A 80 -6.66 0.39 0.96
N LEU A 81 -5.60 0.23 0.17
CA LEU A 81 -5.18 -1.08 -0.33
C LEU A 81 -4.79 -2.02 0.81
N TYR A 82 -3.98 -1.54 1.75
CA TYR A 82 -3.55 -2.33 2.89
C TYR A 82 -4.74 -2.81 3.75
N PHE A 83 -5.60 -1.87 4.18
CA PHE A 83 -6.78 -2.21 4.98
C PHE A 83 -7.79 -3.03 4.19
N GLY A 84 -7.98 -2.74 2.90
CA GLY A 84 -8.89 -3.48 2.03
C GLY A 84 -8.50 -4.95 1.91
N ILE A 85 -7.21 -5.25 1.80
CA ILE A 85 -6.72 -6.63 1.74
C ILE A 85 -6.87 -7.33 3.08
N LEU A 86 -6.55 -6.66 4.19
CA LEU A 86 -6.77 -7.23 5.51
C LEU A 86 -8.26 -7.53 5.76
N PHE A 87 -9.15 -6.62 5.37
CA PHE A 87 -10.59 -6.80 5.48
C PHE A 87 -11.09 -7.92 4.58
N TRP A 88 -10.55 -8.03 3.35
CA TRP A 88 -10.83 -9.12 2.43
C TRP A 88 -10.44 -10.48 3.03
N PHE A 89 -9.22 -10.60 3.58
CA PHE A 89 -8.78 -11.81 4.27
C PHE A 89 -9.62 -12.11 5.50
N TYR A 90 -10.04 -11.10 6.26
CA TYR A 90 -10.94 -11.28 7.40
C TYR A 90 -12.32 -11.79 6.97
N TYR A 91 -12.90 -11.21 5.92
CA TYR A 91 -14.20 -11.61 5.37
C TYR A 91 -14.16 -13.04 4.82
N LEU A 92 -13.13 -13.39 4.04
CA LEU A 92 -12.93 -14.75 3.56
C LEU A 92 -12.80 -15.73 4.72
N ASN A 93 -12.00 -15.41 5.74
CA ASN A 93 -11.83 -16.28 6.91
C ASN A 93 -13.13 -16.50 7.68
N LYS A 94 -14.03 -15.51 7.74
CA LYS A 94 -15.36 -15.63 8.37
C LYS A 94 -16.32 -16.49 7.52
N LYS A 95 -16.15 -16.53 6.20
CA LYS A 95 -17.02 -17.30 5.30
C LYS A 95 -16.67 -18.80 5.24
N TYR A 96 -15.43 -19.17 5.58
CA TYR A 96 -14.94 -20.56 5.56
C TYR A 96 -14.88 -21.23 6.94
N HIS A 97 -15.44 -20.60 7.98
CA HIS A 97 -15.42 -21.07 9.35
C HIS A 97 -16.82 -21.02 9.96
#